data_AF-T0WQP3-F1
#
_entry.id   AF-T0WQP3-F1
#
_cell.length_a   1.000
_cell.length_b   1.000
_cell.length_c   1.000
_cell.angle_alpha   90.00
_cell.angle_beta   90.00
_cell.angle_gamma   90.00
#
_symmetry.space_group_name_H-M   'P 1'
#
loop_
_entity.id
_entity.type
_entity.pdbx_description
1 polymer ?
#
loop_
_entity_poly.entity_id
_entity_poly.type
_entity_poly.pdbx_seq_one_letter_code
_entity_poly.pdbx_strand_id
1 'polypeptide(L)'
;MRQSERSGKIVETQKVTIFNPINEKFNRAVRKSCIDVKNGEILVFIKIPSTQQTQKILKELEAQIKEEISNQNPEYIFSNFERHRNQLWLQGTKRK
;
A
#
# COMPACT_ATOMS: atom_id res chain seq x y z
N MET A 1 31.32 45.21 32.39
CA MET A 1 30.86 44.12 31.49
C MET A 1 30.95 42.80 32.22
N ARG A 2 29.82 42.17 32.54
CA ARG A 2 29.60 40.72 32.73
C ARG A 2 28.21 40.51 33.34
N GLN A 3 27.26 40.12 32.50
CA GLN A 3 26.05 39.42 32.93
C GLN A 3 25.77 38.32 31.90
N SER A 4 25.61 37.12 32.45
CA SER A 4 25.40 35.84 31.80
C SER A 4 23.92 35.59 31.57
N GLU A 5 23.52 35.16 30.37
CA GLU A 5 22.29 34.40 30.21
C GLU A 5 22.52 33.27 29.19
N ARG A 6 22.53 32.03 29.70
CA ARG A 6 22.36 30.82 28.91
C ARG A 6 21.00 30.91 28.22
N SER A 7 20.99 31.27 26.94
CA SER A 7 19.82 31.04 26.09
C SER A 7 19.77 29.53 25.78
N GLY A 8 19.14 28.77 26.66
CA GLY A 8 18.69 27.43 26.35
C GLY A 8 17.70 27.54 25.19
N LYS A 9 18.13 27.17 23.98
CA LYS A 9 17.18 26.97 22.88
C LYS A 9 16.36 25.75 23.24
N ILE A 10 15.10 26.02 23.55
CA ILE A 10 14.04 25.08 23.84
C ILE A 10 14.03 24.04 22.71
N VAL A 11 14.32 22.78 23.05
CA VAL A 11 14.08 21.65 22.16
C VAL A 11 12.56 21.54 22.06
N GLU A 12 11.98 22.16 21.03
CA GLU A 12 10.59 21.92 20.67
C GLU A 12 10.44 20.44 20.36
N THR A 13 9.94 19.69 21.35
CA THR A 13 9.46 18.33 21.13
C THR A 13 8.13 18.46 20.41
N GLN A 14 8.18 18.80 19.11
CA GLN A 14 7.00 18.77 18.28
C GLN A 14 6.60 17.30 18.14
N LYS A 15 5.52 16.93 18.83
CA LYS A 15 4.71 15.75 18.46
C LYS A 15 4.08 16.05 17.09
N VAL A 16 4.87 16.03 16.02
CA VAL A 16 4.33 16.12 14.67
C VAL A 16 3.78 14.74 14.34
N THR A 17 2.48 14.55 14.50
CA THR A 17 1.78 13.54 13.69
C THR A 17 1.83 14.06 12.25
N ILE A 18 2.91 13.72 11.54
CA ILE A 18 3.20 14.10 10.15
C ILE A 18 2.18 13.39 9.26
N PHE A 19 1.02 14.01 9.08
CA PHE A 19 0.01 13.52 8.17
C PHE A 19 0.46 13.79 6.73
N ASN A 20 0.94 12.75 6.05
CA ASN A 20 1.27 12.85 4.63
C ASN A 20 -0.02 12.68 3.79
N PRO A 21 -0.51 13.73 3.10
CA PRO A 21 -1.75 13.66 2.32
C PRO A 21 -1.68 12.67 1.15
N ILE A 22 -0.48 12.32 0.68
CA ILE A 22 -0.28 11.28 -0.33
C ILE A 22 -0.62 9.91 0.27
N ASN A 23 -0.11 9.62 1.47
CA ASN A 23 -0.36 8.36 2.18
C ASN A 23 -1.83 8.23 2.57
N GLU A 24 -2.48 9.31 3.01
CA GLU A 24 -3.91 9.29 3.30
C GLU A 24 -4.73 8.92 2.04
N LYS A 25 -4.46 9.56 0.90
CA LYS A 25 -5.15 9.27 -0.36
C LYS A 25 -4.90 7.85 -0.83
N PHE A 26 -3.67 7.37 -0.70
CA PHE A 26 -3.31 5.99 -1.01
C PHE A 26 -4.11 5.02 -0.13
N ASN A 27 -4.01 5.16 1.19
CA ASN A 27 -4.69 4.32 2.19
C ASN A 27 -6.21 4.33 1.99
N ARG A 28 -6.80 5.50 1.68
CA ARG A 28 -8.23 5.64 1.39
C ARG A 28 -8.68 4.85 0.16
N ALA A 29 -7.82 4.70 -0.84
CA ALA A 29 -8.12 3.87 -2.01
C ALA A 29 -7.92 2.39 -1.67
N VAL A 30 -6.74 2.00 -1.21
CA VAL A 30 -6.38 0.58 -1.01
C VAL A 30 -7.18 -0.11 0.10
N ARG A 31 -7.76 0.62 1.06
CA ARG A 31 -8.69 0.04 2.05
C ARG A 31 -9.96 -0.58 1.43
N LYS A 32 -10.25 -0.27 0.15
CA LYS A 32 -11.40 -0.82 -0.58
C LYS A 32 -11.06 -2.11 -1.32
N SER A 33 -9.78 -2.52 -1.31
CA SER A 33 -9.31 -3.76 -1.90
C SER A 33 -9.91 -4.96 -1.16
N CYS A 34 -10.13 -6.07 -1.85
CA CYS A 34 -10.67 -7.29 -1.27
C CYS A 34 -10.08 -8.52 -1.95
N ILE A 35 -10.20 -9.66 -1.27
CA ILE A 35 -9.82 -10.98 -1.79
C ILE A 35 -11.05 -11.86 -1.70
N ASP A 36 -11.44 -12.46 -2.83
CA ASP A 36 -12.49 -13.47 -2.93
C ASP A 36 -11.84 -14.84 -3.14
N VAL A 37 -12.18 -15.82 -2.32
CA VAL A 37 -11.63 -17.18 -2.37
C VAL A 37 -12.79 -18.16 -2.53
N LYS A 38 -12.91 -18.77 -3.70
CA LYS A 38 -14.00 -19.70 -4.01
C LYS A 38 -13.60 -20.68 -5.10
N ASN A 39 -14.14 -21.90 -5.04
CA ASN A 39 -14.05 -22.90 -6.11
C ASN A 39 -12.61 -23.18 -6.62
N GLY A 40 -11.61 -23.13 -5.74
CA GLY A 40 -10.21 -23.33 -6.15
C GLY A 40 -9.59 -22.13 -6.87
N GLU A 41 -10.22 -20.97 -6.81
CA GLU A 41 -9.73 -19.70 -7.34
C GLU A 41 -9.57 -18.66 -6.22
N ILE A 42 -8.59 -17.79 -6.39
CA ILE A 42 -8.37 -16.59 -5.57
C ILE A 42 -8.42 -15.40 -6.52
N LEU A 43 -9.34 -14.47 -6.27
CA LEU A 43 -9.43 -13.20 -6.99
C LEU A 43 -9.08 -12.06 -6.06
N VAL A 44 -8.01 -11.36 -6.38
CA VAL A 44 -7.53 -10.20 -5.63
C VAL A 44 -7.93 -8.96 -6.41
N PHE A 45 -8.73 -8.12 -5.76
CA PHE A 45 -9.12 -6.81 -6.25
C PHE A 45 -8.38 -5.73 -5.49
N ILE A 46 -7.68 -4.85 -6.19
CA ILE A 46 -7.05 -3.66 -5.62
C ILE A 46 -7.64 -2.41 -6.25
N LYS A 47 -8.13 -1.49 -5.41
CA LYS A 47 -8.63 -0.20 -5.90
C LYS A 47 -7.46 0.71 -6.28
N ILE A 48 -7.38 1.10 -7.55
CA ILE A 48 -6.33 2.00 -8.04
C ILE A 48 -6.56 3.42 -7.48
N PRO A 49 -5.58 4.01 -6.77
CA PRO A 49 -5.63 5.39 -6.30
C PRO A 49 -5.76 6.41 -7.44
N SER A 50 -6.38 7.57 -7.17
CA SER A 50 -6.72 8.54 -8.22
C SER A 50 -5.56 9.42 -8.69
N THR A 51 -4.53 9.65 -7.88
CA THR A 51 -3.43 10.58 -8.23
C THR A 51 -2.19 9.84 -8.75
N GLN A 52 -1.40 10.48 -9.62
CA GLN A 52 -0.19 9.87 -10.19
C GLN A 52 0.81 9.42 -9.12
N GLN A 53 1.06 10.24 -8.09
CA GLN A 53 1.97 9.87 -6.99
C GLN A 53 1.50 8.61 -6.26
N THR A 54 0.20 8.50 -5.99
CA THR A 54 -0.36 7.30 -5.33
C THR A 54 -0.39 6.07 -6.24
N GLN A 55 -0.56 6.25 -7.55
CA GLN A 55 -0.45 5.16 -8.53
C GLN A 55 0.99 4.67 -8.68
N LYS A 56 1.99 5.56 -8.59
CA LYS A 56 3.40 5.18 -8.58
C LYS A 56 3.73 4.30 -7.37
N ILE A 57 3.27 4.67 -6.18
CA ILE A 57 3.43 3.84 -4.97
C ILE A 57 2.80 2.46 -5.18
N LEU A 58 1.57 2.39 -5.71
CA LEU A 58 0.94 1.09 -6.00
C LEU A 58 1.79 0.27 -6.97
N LYS A 59 2.31 0.90 -8.04
CA LYS A 59 3.11 0.23 -9.06
C LYS A 59 4.41 -0.36 -8.51
N GLU A 60 5.06 0.35 -7.59
CA GLU A 60 6.27 -0.12 -6.90
C GLU A 60 5.97 -1.32 -5.98
N LEU A 61 4.77 -1.38 -5.40
CA LEU A 61 4.35 -2.45 -4.49
C LEU A 61 3.76 -3.68 -5.18
N GLU A 62 3.37 -3.59 -6.47
CA GLU A 62 2.73 -4.70 -7.19
C GLU A 62 3.53 -6.02 -7.05
N ALA A 63 4.84 -5.99 -7.31
CA ALA A 63 5.67 -7.19 -7.22
C ALA A 63 5.65 -7.82 -5.82
N GLN A 64 5.80 -6.99 -4.78
CA GLN A 64 5.79 -7.44 -3.39
C GLN A 64 4.43 -8.00 -2.97
N ILE A 65 3.33 -7.38 -3.43
CA ILE A 65 1.97 -7.87 -3.16
C ILE A 65 1.75 -9.24 -3.79
N LYS A 66 2.15 -9.42 -5.06
CA LYS A 66 2.01 -10.73 -5.74
C LYS A 66 2.86 -11.79 -5.04
N GLU A 67 4.09 -11.45 -4.66
CA GLU A 67 4.99 -12.34 -3.94
C GLU A 67 4.39 -12.76 -2.60
N GLU A 68 3.95 -11.81 -1.78
CA GLU A 68 3.34 -12.10 -0.48
C GLU A 68 2.09 -12.99 -0.62
N ILE A 69 1.19 -12.67 -1.55
CA ILE A 69 -0.01 -13.47 -1.79
C ILE A 69 0.36 -14.88 -2.28
N SER A 70 1.38 -15.01 -3.13
CA SER A 70 1.85 -16.32 -3.61
C SER A 70 2.46 -17.15 -2.48
N ASN A 71 3.26 -16.52 -1.62
CA ASN A 71 3.92 -17.18 -0.48
C ASN A 71 2.91 -17.67 0.56
N GLN A 72 1.85 -16.90 0.81
CA GLN A 72 0.77 -17.29 1.73
C GLN A 72 -0.15 -18.38 1.15
N ASN A 73 -0.14 -18.58 -0.18
CA ASN A 73 -1.02 -19.51 -0.88
C ASN A 73 -0.21 -20.45 -1.80
N PRO A 74 0.65 -21.33 -1.24
CA PRO A 74 1.59 -22.16 -2.02
C PRO A 74 0.89 -23.16 -2.95
N GLU A 75 -0.35 -23.53 -2.64
CA GLU A 75 -1.20 -24.42 -3.44
C GLU A 75 -1.74 -23.76 -4.72
N TYR A 76 -1.49 -22.47 -4.94
CA TYR A 76 -2.01 -21.70 -6.07
C TYR A 76 -0.90 -21.26 -7.03
N ILE A 77 -1.27 -20.95 -8.26
CA ILE A 77 -0.43 -20.31 -9.27
C ILE A 77 -1.11 -18.99 -9.65
N PHE A 78 -0.37 -17.89 -9.60
CA PHE A 78 -0.91 -16.54 -9.82
C PHE A 78 -0.53 -15.94 -11.18
N SER A 79 -1.50 -15.33 -11.84
CA SER A 79 -1.35 -14.56 -13.08
C SER A 79 -0.53 -13.28 -12.88
N ASN A 80 -0.31 -12.51 -13.94
CA ASN A 80 0.16 -11.13 -13.80
C ASN A 80 -1.01 -10.21 -13.41
N PHE A 81 -0.68 -9.03 -12.87
CA PHE A 81 -1.69 -8.02 -12.60
C PHE A 81 -2.31 -7.49 -13.89
N GLU A 82 -3.63 -7.40 -13.92
CA GLU A 82 -4.40 -6.85 -15.03
C GLU A 82 -5.19 -5.62 -14.60
N ARG A 83 -5.08 -4.54 -15.39
CA ARG A 83 -5.77 -3.29 -15.10
C ARG A 83 -7.10 -3.23 -15.85
N HIS A 84 -8.18 -3.11 -15.08
CA HIS A 84 -9.53 -2.85 -15.61
C HIS A 84 -10.03 -1.51 -15.07
N ARG A 85 -9.93 -0.45 -15.88
CA ARG A 85 -10.27 0.94 -15.50
C ARG A 85 -9.50 1.43 -14.26
N ASN A 86 -10.17 1.54 -13.12
CA ASN A 86 -9.63 1.98 -11.83
C ASN A 86 -9.51 0.82 -10.83
N GLN A 87 -9.33 -0.39 -11.37
CA GLN A 87 -9.24 -1.65 -10.66
C GLN A 87 -8.00 -2.39 -11.15
N LEU A 88 -7.28 -3.01 -10.23
CA LEU A 88 -6.14 -3.86 -10.51
C LEU A 88 -6.48 -5.27 -10.00
N TRP A 89 -6.37 -6.26 -10.86
CA TRP A 89 -6.80 -7.62 -10.61
C TRP A 89 -5.62 -8.58 -10.66
N LEU A 90 -5.61 -9.54 -9.74
CA LEU A 90 -4.69 -10.67 -9.73
C LEU A 90 -5.50 -11.94 -9.50
N GLN A 91 -5.31 -12.95 -10.36
CA GLN A 91 -6.02 -14.21 -10.29
C GLN A 91 -5.06 -15.34 -9.94
N GLY A 92 -5.46 -16.14 -8.95
CA GLY A 92 -4.79 -17.38 -8.57
C GLY A 92 -5.68 -18.57 -8.86
N THR A 93 -5.12 -19.63 -9.43
CA THR A 93 -5.81 -20.92 -9.62
C THR A 93 -5.08 -22.01 -8.85
N LYS A 94 -5.84 -22.90 -8.20
CA LYS A 94 -5.26 -24.01 -7.44
C LYS A 94 -4.53 -24.95 -8.39
N ARG A 95 -3.36 -25.43 -7.96
CA ARG A 95 -2.57 -26.43 -8.68
C ARG A 95 -3.43 -27.70 -8.81
N LYS A 96 -3.37 -28.31 -10.00
CA LYS A 96 -3.99 -29.61 -10.26
C LYS A 96 -3.19 -30.72 -9.61
#